data_AF-A0A1F5K7V7-F1
#
_entry.id   AF-A0A1F5K7V7-F1
#
_cell.length_a   1.000
_cell.length_b   1.000
_cell.length_c   1.000
_cell.angle_alpha   90.00
_cell.angle_beta   90.00
_cell.angle_gamma   90.00
#
_symmetry.space_group_name_H-M   'P 1'
#
loop_
_entity.id
_entity.type
_entity.pdbx_description
1 polymer ?
#
loop_
_entity_poly.entity_id
_entity_poly.type
_entity_poly.pdbx_seq_one_letter_code
_entity_poly.pdbx_strand_id
1 'polypeptide(L)'
;MEELTKRIIAFRDARDWKQFHNPKDLALSLVLEAAEVMEHFQWKNKEEMEKYVETNREEIGEELADVLYWVLLMSHDLNLDVLDALERKMKKNEEKYPEDKAKGKHAKYNKL
;
A
#
# COMPACT_ATOMS: atom_id res chain seq x y z
N MET A 1 -7.23 -12.71 -0.29
CA MET A 1 -6.95 -11.73 0.78
C MET A 1 -7.38 -12.22 2.13
N GLU A 2 -8.58 -12.81 2.28
CA GLU A 2 -9.04 -13.31 3.59
C GLU A 2 -8.07 -14.29 4.27
N GLU A 3 -7.57 -15.31 3.56
CA GLU A 3 -6.60 -16.26 4.15
C GLU A 3 -5.28 -15.61 4.57
N LEU A 4 -4.82 -14.61 3.80
CA LEU A 4 -3.64 -13.83 4.14
C LEU A 4 -3.89 -12.99 5.42
N THR A 5 -5.02 -12.29 5.47
CA THR A 5 -5.44 -11.51 6.64
C THR A 5 -5.57 -12.40 7.88
N LYS A 6 -6.17 -13.59 7.77
CA LYS A 6 -6.25 -14.58 8.87
C LYS A 6 -4.86 -14.98 9.37
N ARG A 7 -3.92 -15.25 8.46
CA ARG A 7 -2.54 -15.59 8.84
C ARG A 7 -1.84 -14.44 9.57
N ILE A 8 -2.03 -13.21 9.12
CA ILE A 8 -1.50 -12.00 9.77
C ILE A 8 -2.05 -11.85 11.19
N ILE A 9 -3.36 -12.01 11.36
CA ILE A 9 -4.02 -11.91 12.67
C ILE A 9 -3.51 -13.01 13.60
N ALA A 10 -3.45 -14.25 13.12
CA ALA A 10 -2.92 -15.37 13.90
C ALA A 10 -1.46 -15.10 14.33
N PHE A 11 -0.64 -14.52 13.46
CA PHE A 11 0.73 -14.13 13.78
C PHE A 11 0.82 -13.06 14.89
N ARG A 12 -0.01 -11.99 14.79
CA ARG A 12 -0.11 -10.93 15.81
C ARG A 12 -0.60 -11.49 17.14
N ASP A 13 -1.69 -12.25 17.11
CA ASP A 13 -2.40 -12.72 18.30
C ASP A 13 -1.57 -13.79 19.04
N ALA A 14 -0.82 -14.62 18.32
CA ALA A 14 0.13 -15.57 18.93
C ALA A 14 1.24 -14.89 19.75
N ARG A 15 1.44 -13.57 19.59
CA ARG A 15 2.42 -12.76 20.33
C ARG A 15 1.75 -11.81 21.34
N ASP A 16 0.44 -11.91 21.49
CA ASP A 16 -0.36 -11.00 22.32
C ASP A 16 -0.18 -9.52 21.93
N TRP A 17 0.17 -9.24 20.67
CA TRP A 17 0.49 -7.88 20.22
C TRP A 17 -0.73 -7.01 20.00
N LYS A 18 -1.93 -7.59 19.95
CA LYS A 18 -3.18 -6.86 19.77
C LYS A 18 -3.34 -5.73 20.81
N GLN A 19 -2.83 -5.91 22.02
CA GLN A 19 -2.91 -4.88 23.08
C GLN A 19 -2.17 -3.57 22.74
N PHE A 20 -1.19 -3.61 21.82
CA PHE A 20 -0.44 -2.43 21.38
C PHE A 20 -1.04 -1.77 20.12
N HIS A 21 -2.01 -2.41 19.48
CA HIS A 21 -2.50 -2.04 18.15
C HIS A 21 -3.77 -1.17 18.23
N ASN A 22 -3.62 0.09 18.66
CA ASN A 22 -4.71 1.06 18.48
C ASN A 22 -4.66 1.70 17.08
N PRO A 23 -5.77 2.27 16.56
CA PRO A 23 -5.83 2.77 15.19
C PRO A 23 -4.77 3.83 14.83
N LYS A 24 -4.37 4.65 15.80
CA LYS A 24 -3.33 5.67 15.61
C LYS A 24 -1.96 5.01 15.43
N ASP A 25 -1.61 4.04 16.27
CA ASP A 25 -0.32 3.35 16.18
C ASP A 25 -0.25 2.45 14.93
N LEU A 26 -1.36 1.79 14.53
CA LEU A 26 -1.43 1.06 13.25
C LEU A 26 -1.18 1.98 12.05
N ALA A 27 -1.77 3.17 12.05
CA ALA A 27 -1.55 4.16 11.00
C ALA A 27 -0.12 4.70 10.99
N LEU A 28 0.51 4.84 12.17
CA LEU A 28 1.92 5.20 12.26
C LEU A 28 2.81 4.12 11.65
N SER A 29 2.61 2.85 12.02
CA SER A 29 3.38 1.73 11.44
C SER A 29 3.22 1.66 9.92
N LEU A 30 2.00 1.81 9.39
CA LEU A 30 1.77 1.89 7.95
C LEU A 30 2.61 2.98 7.26
N VAL A 31 2.74 4.16 7.88
CA VAL A 31 3.52 5.28 7.34
C VAL A 31 5.02 5.00 7.42
N LEU A 32 5.48 4.30 8.46
CA LEU A 32 6.88 3.91 8.60
C LEU A 32 7.30 2.97 7.46
N GLU A 33 6.55 1.89 7.19
CA GLU A 33 6.92 0.99 6.09
C GLU A 33 6.81 1.69 4.72
N ALA A 34 5.85 2.60 4.56
CA ALA A 34 5.76 3.39 3.34
C ALA A 34 6.98 4.33 3.15
N ALA A 35 7.60 4.77 4.25
CA ALA A 35 8.85 5.50 4.19
C ALA A 35 10.02 4.57 3.82
N GLU A 36 10.07 3.34 4.31
CA GLU A 36 11.07 2.33 3.95
C GLU A 36 11.00 2.00 2.44
N VAL A 37 9.79 1.86 1.88
CA VAL A 37 9.60 1.79 0.42
C VAL A 37 10.26 3.00 -0.27
N MET A 38 10.06 4.21 0.23
CA MET A 38 10.66 5.43 -0.36
C MET A 38 12.20 5.42 -0.30
N GLU A 39 12.80 4.81 0.73
CA GLU A 39 14.26 4.74 0.87
C GLU A 39 14.95 3.98 -0.26
N HIS A 40 14.25 3.01 -0.88
CA HIS A 40 14.76 2.34 -2.07
C HIS A 40 14.94 3.29 -3.26
N PHE A 41 14.18 4.39 -3.32
CA PHE A 41 14.14 5.28 -4.49
C PHE A 41 14.85 6.62 -4.26
N GLN A 42 15.14 7.01 -3.02
CA GLN A 42 15.82 8.28 -2.75
C GLN A 42 17.22 8.35 -3.40
N TRP A 43 17.59 9.56 -3.83
CA TRP A 43 18.91 9.96 -4.35
C TRP A 43 19.39 9.31 -5.66
N LYS A 44 18.59 8.44 -6.29
CA LYS A 44 18.96 7.76 -7.53
C LYS A 44 18.46 8.55 -8.75
N ASN A 45 19.32 8.70 -9.75
CA ASN A 45 18.91 9.18 -11.07
C ASN A 45 18.22 8.07 -11.88
N LYS A 46 17.76 8.39 -13.10
CA LYS A 46 17.00 7.46 -13.94
C LYS A 46 17.75 6.15 -14.23
N GLU A 47 19.01 6.22 -14.65
CA GLU A 47 19.80 5.05 -15.03
C GLU A 47 20.16 4.19 -13.81
N GLU A 48 20.51 4.84 -12.69
CA GLU A 48 20.73 4.17 -11.41
C GLU A 48 19.47 3.45 -10.93
N MET A 49 18.31 4.06 -11.12
CA MET A 49 17.02 3.52 -10.71
C MET A 49 16.66 2.24 -11.47
N GLU A 50 16.80 2.26 -12.80
CA GLU A 50 16.50 1.11 -13.65
C GLU A 50 17.34 -0.11 -13.24
N LYS A 51 18.64 0.10 -13.00
CA LYS A 51 19.53 -0.96 -12.51
C LYS A 51 19.19 -1.42 -11.09
N TYR A 52 18.92 -0.48 -10.17
CA TYR A 52 18.66 -0.79 -8.77
C TYR A 52 17.40 -1.65 -8.61
N VAL A 53 16.33 -1.33 -9.33
CA VAL A 53 15.08 -2.12 -9.28
C VAL A 53 15.32 -3.55 -9.76
N GLU A 54 16.21 -3.79 -10.72
CA GLU A 54 16.54 -5.15 -11.16
C GLU A 54 17.32 -5.94 -10.11
N THR A 55 18.25 -5.29 -9.41
CA THR A 55 19.14 -5.94 -8.44
C THR A 55 18.56 -6.09 -7.04
N ASN A 56 17.57 -5.28 -6.68
CA ASN A 56 17.00 -5.20 -5.32
C ASN A 56 15.50 -5.50 -5.29
N ARG A 57 15.02 -6.35 -6.19
CA ARG A 57 13.59 -6.71 -6.31
C ARG A 57 13.01 -7.33 -5.05
N GLU A 58 13.84 -8.09 -4.33
CA GLU A 58 13.42 -8.82 -3.14
C GLU A 58 13.15 -7.84 -2.00
N GLU A 59 14.12 -6.97 -1.71
CA GLU A 59 14.03 -5.97 -0.65
C GLU A 59 12.88 -4.98 -0.92
N ILE A 60 12.76 -4.48 -2.16
CA ILE A 60 11.60 -3.64 -2.54
C ILE A 60 10.28 -4.39 -2.33
N GLY A 61 10.27 -5.69 -2.62
CA GLY A 61 9.11 -6.55 -2.44
C GLY A 61 8.74 -6.75 -0.98
N GLU A 62 9.72 -6.86 -0.08
CA GLU A 62 9.54 -6.96 1.36
C GLU A 62 8.87 -5.69 1.91
N GLU A 63 9.38 -4.51 1.58
CA GLU A 63 8.79 -3.24 2.05
C GLU A 63 7.37 -3.01 1.54
N LEU A 64 7.11 -3.37 0.27
CA LEU A 64 5.73 -3.35 -0.27
C LEU A 64 4.81 -4.34 0.44
N ALA A 65 5.33 -5.50 0.85
CA ALA A 65 4.57 -6.50 1.60
C ALA A 65 4.27 -6.01 3.03
N ASP A 66 5.18 -5.27 3.66
CA ASP A 66 4.97 -4.70 4.99
C ASP A 66 3.92 -3.57 4.99
N VAL A 67 3.93 -2.73 3.95
CA VAL A 67 2.81 -1.78 3.71
C VAL A 67 1.49 -2.53 3.58
N LEU A 68 1.45 -3.62 2.79
CA LEU A 68 0.24 -4.42 2.62
C LEU A 68 -0.19 -5.09 3.93
N TYR A 69 0.75 -5.58 4.74
CA TYR A 69 0.49 -6.17 6.04
C TYR A 69 -0.33 -5.22 6.92
N TRP A 70 0.11 -3.96 7.04
CA TRP A 70 -0.57 -2.97 7.87
C TRP A 70 -1.92 -2.56 7.29
N VAL A 71 -2.04 -2.43 5.96
CA VAL A 71 -3.35 -2.16 5.33
C VAL A 71 -4.35 -3.24 5.70
N LEU A 72 -3.97 -4.52 5.63
CA LEU A 72 -4.88 -5.64 5.92
C LEU A 72 -5.22 -5.75 7.39
N LEU A 73 -4.23 -5.60 8.27
CA LEU A 73 -4.43 -5.68 9.71
C LEU A 73 -5.32 -4.54 10.21
N MET A 74 -5.03 -3.31 9.77
CA MET A 74 -5.84 -2.13 10.12
C MET A 74 -7.25 -2.22 9.55
N SER A 75 -7.42 -2.73 8.33
CA SER A 75 -8.74 -2.93 7.75
C SER A 75 -9.56 -3.95 8.55
N HIS A 76 -8.94 -5.04 9.00
CA HIS A 76 -9.61 -6.00 9.89
C HIS A 76 -10.03 -5.34 11.22
N ASP A 77 -9.10 -4.68 11.91
CA ASP A 77 -9.37 -4.09 13.24
C ASP A 77 -10.42 -2.98 13.19
N LEU A 78 -10.57 -2.30 12.04
CA LEU A 78 -11.59 -1.28 11.79
C LEU A 78 -12.86 -1.83 11.15
N ASN A 79 -12.96 -3.14 10.91
CA ASN A 79 -14.09 -3.79 10.24
C ASN A 79 -14.41 -3.17 8.87
N LEU A 80 -13.36 -2.98 8.05
CA LEU A 80 -13.43 -2.43 6.71
C LEU A 80 -13.13 -3.52 5.68
N ASP A 81 -14.01 -3.68 4.70
CA ASP A 81 -13.70 -4.44 3.49
C ASP A 81 -12.87 -3.56 2.54
N VAL A 82 -11.55 -3.72 2.61
CA VAL A 82 -10.60 -2.93 1.82
C VAL A 82 -10.68 -3.23 0.32
N LEU A 83 -11.07 -4.44 -0.06
CA LEU A 83 -11.21 -4.81 -1.48
C LEU A 83 -12.43 -4.13 -2.09
N ASP A 84 -13.56 -4.19 -1.40
CA ASP A 84 -14.78 -3.48 -1.79
C ASP A 84 -14.58 -1.95 -1.76
N ALA A 85 -13.84 -1.43 -0.77
CA ALA A 85 -13.45 -0.01 -0.75
C ALA A 85 -12.58 0.39 -1.96
N LEU A 86 -11.61 -0.45 -2.34
CA LEU A 86 -10.77 -0.25 -3.51
C LEU A 86 -11.59 -0.30 -4.81
N GLU A 87 -12.48 -1.28 -4.95
CA GLU A 87 -13.34 -1.43 -6.12
C GLU A 87 -14.22 -0.19 -6.34
N ARG A 88 -14.89 0.30 -5.28
CA ARG A 88 -15.64 1.57 -5.35
C ARG A 88 -14.75 2.76 -5.71
N LYS A 89 -13.52 2.78 -5.20
CA LYS A 89 -12.56 3.84 -5.48
C LYS A 89 -12.11 3.81 -6.94
N MET A 90 -11.91 2.62 -7.51
CA MET A 90 -11.57 2.42 -8.92
C MET A 90 -12.66 2.94 -9.85
N LYS A 91 -13.93 2.59 -9.61
CA LYS A 91 -15.07 3.14 -10.37
C LYS A 91 -15.11 4.67 -10.35
N LYS A 92 -14.93 5.27 -9.18
CA LYS A 92 -14.84 6.74 -9.03
C LYS A 92 -13.63 7.34 -9.76
N ASN A 93 -12.53 6.60 -9.89
CA ASN A 93 -11.35 7.06 -10.61
C ASN A 93 -11.56 6.96 -12.13
N GLU A 94 -12.20 5.90 -12.63
CA GLU A 94 -12.56 5.74 -14.05
C GLU A 94 -13.51 6.85 -14.51
N GLU A 95 -14.50 7.20 -13.70
CA GLU A 95 -15.39 8.34 -13.96
C GLU A 95 -14.65 9.69 -13.97
N LYS A 96 -13.65 9.85 -13.10
CA LYS A 96 -12.84 11.08 -13.02
C LYS A 96 -11.82 11.18 -14.14
N TYR A 97 -11.29 10.06 -14.61
CA TYR A 97 -10.25 9.98 -15.64
C TYR A 97 -10.72 9.08 -16.79
N PRO A 98 -11.70 9.52 -17.61
CA PRO A 98 -12.13 8.76 -18.79
C PRO A 98 -10.95 8.50 -19.73
N GLU A 99 -10.85 7.28 -20.28
CA GLU A 99 -9.69 6.87 -21.10
C GLU A 99 -9.46 7.82 -22.28
N ASP A 100 -10.53 8.18 -23.00
CA ASP A 100 -10.50 9.07 -24.16
C ASP A 100 -9.93 10.46 -23.84
N LYS A 101 -10.09 10.93 -22.60
CA LYS A 101 -9.62 12.24 -22.15
C LYS A 101 -8.27 12.20 -21.44
N ALA A 102 -7.99 11.12 -20.72
CA ALA A 102 -6.83 10.99 -19.82
C ALA A 102 -5.62 10.31 -20.46
N LYS A 103 -5.78 9.54 -21.54
CA LYS A 103 -4.69 8.77 -22.15
C LYS A 103 -3.51 9.65 -22.55
N GLY A 104 -2.33 9.33 -22.03
CA GLY A 104 -1.08 10.06 -22.30
C GLY A 104 -0.98 11.45 -21.66
N LYS A 105 -1.95 11.86 -20.81
CA LYS A 105 -1.95 13.15 -20.13
C LYS A 105 -1.74 12.98 -18.62
N HIS A 106 -0.78 13.72 -18.08
CA HIS A 106 -0.59 13.87 -16.61
C HIS A 106 -1.54 14.91 -15.97
N ALA A 107 -2.44 15.52 -16.75
CA ALA A 107 -3.29 16.59 -16.25
C ALA A 107 -4.32 16.04 -15.25
N LYS A 108 -4.54 16.79 -14.18
CA LYS A 108 -5.53 16.43 -13.16
C LYS A 108 -6.94 16.49 -13.78
N TYR A 109 -7.88 15.66 -13.30
CA TYR A 109 -9.21 15.49 -13.93
C TYR A 109 -9.98 16.79 -14.22
N ASN A 110 -9.78 17.84 -13.42
CA ASN A 110 -10.40 19.15 -13.62
C ASN A 110 -9.75 19.98 -14.75
N LYS A 111 -8.74 19.43 -15.43
CA LYS A 111 -7.97 20.05 -16.52
C LYS A 111 -7.76 19.08 -17.70
N LEU A 112 -8.56 18.00 -17.80
CA LEU A 112 -8.48 16.97 -18.84
C LEU A 112 -9.19 17.33 -20.15
#